data_AF-A0A6A3BCI0-F1
#
_entry.id   AF-A0A6A3BCI0-F1
#
_cell.length_a   1.000
_cell.length_b   1.000
_cell.length_c   1.000
_cell.angle_alpha   90.00
_cell.angle_beta   90.00
_cell.angle_gamma   90.00
#
_symmetry.space_group_name_H-M   'P 1'
#
loop_
_entity.id
_entity.type
_entity.pdbx_description
1 polymer ?
#
loop_
_entity_poly.entity_id
_entity_poly.type
_entity_poly.pdbx_seq_one_letter_code
_entity_poly.pdbx_strand_id
1 'polypeptide(L)' 'MDSFSTGSSGTGPPQFSTDEFMDQMKTVRGKCFEKCITKPGSSLSGSESSCISRCVDRYIEATGIAGRALFSSC' A
#
# COMPACT_ATOMS: atom_id res chain seq x y z
N MET A 1 -10.01 37.16 28.84
CA MET A 1 -10.91 36.03 29.12
C MET A 1 -11.97 36.09 28.02
N ASP A 2 -12.18 35.08 27.17
CA ASP A 2 -12.00 33.64 27.30
C ASP A 2 -11.52 33.00 25.98
N SER A 3 -10.70 31.96 26.13
CA SER A 3 -10.65 30.72 25.34
C SER A 3 -10.99 30.74 23.85
N PHE A 4 -9.97 30.59 23.01
CA PHE A 4 -9.74 29.28 22.39
C PHE A 4 -8.28 29.13 21.94
N SER A 5 -7.81 27.91 22.09
CA SER A 5 -6.44 27.45 22.10
C SER A 5 -5.63 27.76 20.84
N THR A 6 -4.39 28.14 21.09
CA THR A 6 -3.17 27.76 20.37
C THR A 6 -3.35 27.47 18.88
N GLY A 7 -2.93 28.45 18.08
CA GLY A 7 -2.58 28.20 16.69
C GLY A 7 -1.63 27.01 16.58
N SER A 8 -2.04 26.03 15.81
CA SER A 8 -1.14 25.18 15.05
C SER A 8 -1.86 24.91 13.76
N SER A 9 -1.52 25.74 12.78
CA SER A 9 -1.85 25.56 11.38
C SER A 9 -1.73 24.09 11.04
N GLY A 10 -2.87 23.44 10.80
CA GLY A 10 -2.93 22.05 10.38
C GLY A 10 -2.34 21.93 8.98
N THR A 11 -1.03 21.84 8.88
CA THR A 11 -0.38 21.05 7.84
C THR A 11 -0.62 19.59 8.18
N GLY A 12 -1.87 19.14 8.03
CA GLY A 12 -2.15 17.73 7.87
C GLY A 12 -1.50 17.25 6.57
N PRO A 13 -0.95 16.03 6.51
CA PRO A 13 -0.58 15.43 5.24
C PRO A 13 -1.79 15.48 4.29
N PRO A 14 -1.59 15.58 2.97
CA PRO A 14 -2.69 15.62 2.01
C PRO A 14 -3.64 14.45 2.30
N GLN A 15 -4.93 14.76 2.48
CA GLN A 15 -6.03 13.80 2.60
C GLN A 15 -6.21 13.07 1.26
N PHE A 16 -5.22 12.30 0.84
CA PHE A 16 -5.37 11.23 -0.13
C PHE A 16 -5.86 10.05 0.71
N SER A 17 -7.18 9.82 0.74
CA SER A 17 -7.86 8.86 1.61
C SER A 17 -7.02 7.60 1.83
N THR A 18 -6.42 7.50 3.03
CA THR A 18 -5.61 6.34 3.39
C THR A 18 -6.41 5.05 3.31
N ASP A 19 -7.73 5.12 3.43
CA ASP A 19 -8.65 4.00 3.27
C ASP A 19 -8.57 3.33 1.88
N GLU A 20 -8.47 4.09 0.79
CA GLU A 20 -8.43 3.53 -0.56
C GLU A 20 -7.10 2.83 -0.83
N PHE A 21 -6.01 3.46 -0.38
CA PHE A 21 -4.68 2.86 -0.42
C PHE A 21 -4.57 1.65 0.51
N MET A 22 -5.20 1.67 1.68
CA MET A 22 -5.20 0.56 2.62
C MET A 22 -5.91 -0.68 2.06
N ASP A 23 -7.00 -0.51 1.31
CA ASP A 23 -7.68 -1.63 0.65
C ASP A 23 -6.79 -2.30 -0.41
N GLN A 24 -6.14 -1.49 -1.25
CA GLN A 24 -5.12 -1.98 -2.18
C GLN A 24 -3.98 -2.71 -1.44
N MET A 25 -3.47 -2.12 -0.36
CA MET A 25 -2.40 -2.70 0.43
C MET A 25 -2.81 -4.01 1.10
N LYS A 26 -4.08 -4.19 1.48
CA LYS A 26 -4.60 -5.44 2.01
C LYS A 26 -4.55 -6.56 0.97
N THR A 27 -4.93 -6.24 -0.27
CA THR A 27 -4.87 -7.18 -1.40
C THR A 27 -3.43 -7.52 -1.78
N VAL A 28 -2.58 -6.50 -1.93
CA VAL A 28 -1.14 -6.63 -2.21
C VAL A 28 -0.47 -7.50 -1.15
N ARG A 29 -0.74 -7.22 0.14
CA ARG A 29 -0.22 -8.00 1.26
C ARG A 29 -0.57 -9.47 1.11
N GLY A 30 -1.83 -9.80 0.82
CA GLY A 30 -2.26 -11.19 0.63
C GLY A 30 -1.53 -11.88 -0.52
N LYS A 31 -1.47 -11.23 -1.69
CA LYS A 31 -0.82 -11.80 -2.89
C LYS A 31 0.69 -11.96 -2.72
N CYS A 32 1.36 -10.95 -2.19
CA CYS A 32 2.81 -10.99 -2.00
C CYS A 32 3.21 -11.93 -0.87
N PHE A 33 2.41 -12.07 0.18
CA PHE A 33 2.67 -13.04 1.24
C PHE A 33 2.59 -14.48 0.70
N GLU A 34 1.53 -14.83 -0.05
CA GLU A 34 1.38 -16.15 -0.65
C GLU A 34 2.53 -16.51 -1.62
N LYS A 35 3.06 -15.52 -2.34
CA LYS A 35 4.17 -15.71 -3.28
C LYS A 35 5.54 -15.77 -2.63
N CYS A 36 5.79 -14.94 -1.63
CA CYS A 36 7.12 -14.78 -1.04
C CYS A 36 7.35 -15.65 0.19
N ILE A 37 6.29 -16.03 0.92
CA ILE A 37 6.39 -16.77 2.19
C ILE A 37 6.04 -18.23 1.94
N THR A 38 7.07 -19.05 1.72
CA THR A 38 6.92 -20.51 1.48
C THR A 38 6.91 -21.32 2.78
N LYS A 39 7.47 -20.78 3.86
CA LYS A 39 7.38 -21.34 5.21
C LYS A 39 7.07 -20.20 6.18
N PRO A 40 5.87 -20.15 6.78
CA PRO A 40 5.54 -19.12 7.75
C PRO A 40 6.41 -19.33 9.00
N GLY A 41 7.35 -18.41 9.23
CA GLY A 41 8.15 -18.33 10.44
C GLY A 41 7.71 -17.15 11.31
N SER A 42 8.25 -17.07 12.54
CA SER A 42 8.00 -15.93 13.44
C SER A 42 8.65 -14.63 12.97
N SER A 43 9.48 -14.68 11.92
CA SER A 43 10.20 -13.52 11.39
C SER A 43 10.43 -13.69 9.89
N LEU A 44 10.40 -12.56 9.19
CA LEU A 44 10.79 -12.49 7.79
C LEU A 44 12.31 -12.60 7.67
N SER A 45 12.77 -13.58 6.90
CA SER A 45 14.15 -13.66 6.46
C SER A 45 14.46 -12.54 5.47
N GLY A 46 15.73 -12.15 5.35
CA GLY A 46 16.16 -11.09 4.41
C GLY A 46 15.78 -11.37 2.95
N SER A 47 15.69 -12.65 2.57
CA SER A 47 15.22 -13.06 1.24
C SER A 47 13.72 -12.79 1.05
N GLU A 48 12.92 -12.98 2.10
CA GLU A 48 11.47 -12.77 2.07
C GLU A 48 11.14 -11.28 2.03
N SER A 49 11.86 -10.45 2.80
CA SER A 49 11.68 -9.00 2.73
C SER A 49 12.03 -8.44 1.35
N SER A 50 13.14 -8.88 0.77
CA SER A 50 13.54 -8.48 -0.59
C SER A 50 12.55 -8.97 -1.66
N CYS A 51 11.98 -10.17 -1.49
CA CYS A 51 10.91 -10.67 -2.36
C CYS A 51 9.66 -9.80 -2.27
N ILE A 52 9.22 -9.46 -1.06
CA ILE A 52 8.01 -8.64 -0.84
C ILE A 52 8.18 -7.26 -1.48
N SER A 53 9.32 -6.58 -1.29
CA SER A 53 9.57 -5.28 -1.94
C SER A 53 9.39 -5.37 -3.45
N ARG A 54 10.03 -6.36 -4.09
CA ARG A 54 9.90 -6.57 -5.54
C ARG A 54 8.48 -6.93 -5.96
N CYS A 55 7.77 -7.71 -5.16
CA CYS A 55 6.40 -8.11 -5.45
C CYS A 55 5.46 -6.90 -5.48
N VAL A 56 5.57 -6.00 -4.49
CA VAL A 56 4.76 -4.79 -4.39
C VAL A 56 4.98 -3.89 -5.61
N ASP A 57 6.24 -3.62 -5.98
CA ASP A 57 6.58 -2.82 -7.16
C ASP A 57 5.94 -3.39 -8.45
N ARG A 58 6.07 -4.70 -8.66
CA ARG A 58 5.49 -5.38 -9.83
C ARG A 58 3.97 -5.37 -9.81
N TYR A 59 3.35 -5.50 -8.64
CA TYR A 59 1.90 -5.50 -8.50
C TYR A 59 1.30 -4.15 -8.89
N ILE A 60 1.91 -3.05 -8.44
CA ILE A 60 1.46 -1.69 -8.75
C ILE A 60 1.57 -1.43 -10.25
N GLU A 61 2.70 -1.81 -10.87
CA GLU A 61 2.91 -1.70 -12.32
C GLU A 61 1.86 -2.50 -13.11
N ALA A 62 1.65 -3.76 -12.73
CA ALA A 62 0.67 -4.64 -13.38
C ALA A 62 -0.76 -4.11 -13.22
N THR A 63 -1.12 -3.60 -12.04
CA THR A 63 -2.44 -3.01 -11.78
C THR A 63 -2.64 -1.73 -12.58
N GLY A 64 -1.59 -0.93 -12.78
CA GLY A 64 -1.62 0.24 -13.64
C GLY A 64 -1.86 -0.12 -15.12
N ILE A 65 -1.24 -1.20 -15.61
CA ILE A 65 -1.46 -1.70 -16.98
C ILE A 65 -2.88 -2.26 -17.12
N ALA A 66 -3.31 -3.09 -16.17
CA ALA A 66 -4.65 -3.69 -16.16
C ALA A 66 -5.73 -2.61 -16.10
N GLY A 67 -5.57 -1.60 -15.25
CA GLY A 67 -6.45 -0.44 -15.20
C GLY A 67 -6.55 0.24 -16.57
N ARG A 68 -5.42 0.63 -17.18
CA ARG A 68 -5.42 1.25 -18.51
C ARG A 68 -6.08 0.38 -19.57
N ALA A 69 -5.81 -0.93 -19.58
CA ALA A 69 -6.42 -1.84 -20.55
C ALA A 69 -7.94 -1.96 -20.37
N LEU A 70 -8.41 -2.02 -19.12
CA LEU A 70 -9.83 -2.06 -18.79
C LEU A 70 -10.53 -0.75 -19.19
N PHE A 71 -9.92 0.41 -18.93
CA PHE A 71 -10.49 1.71 -19.28
C PHE A 71 -10.32 2.08 -20.78
N SER A 72 -9.36 1.47 -21.48
CA SER A 72 -9.15 1.68 -22.92
C SER A 72 -10.03 0.79 -23.81
N SER A 73 -10.71 -0.21 -23.24
CA SER A 73 -11.57 -1.14 -24.00
C SER A 73 -13.04 -0.71 -24.02
N CYS A 74 -13.33 0.55 -23.70
CA CYS A 74 -14.65 1.19 -23.81
C CYS A 74 -14.63 2.23 -24.93
#